data_AF-A0A8I2K449-F1
#
_entry.id   AF-A0A8I2K449-F1
#
_cell.length_a   1.000
_cell.length_b   1.000
_cell.length_c   1.000
_cell.angle_alpha   90.00
_cell.angle_beta   90.00
_cell.angle_gamma   90.00
#
_symmetry.space_group_name_H-M   'P 1'
#
loop_
_entity.id
_entity.type
_entity.pdbx_description
1 polymer ?
#
loop_
_entity_poly.entity_id
_entity_poly.type
_entity_poly.pdbx_seq_one_letter_code
_entity_poly.pdbx_strand_id
1 'polypeptide(L)'
;MIGLAALVIAISFESVLDAILQAYSFMVSGLLIPTLGAYFLKKNNSSAAFWAMLTGGSTTIIMKILHFLDLPYGIDQTVADISVSAVVFFLILFISSRIRNME
;
A
#
# COMPACT_ATOMS: atom_id res chain seq x y z
N MET A 1 12.77 -6.02 21.43
CA MET A 1 12.48 -6.83 20.23
C MET A 1 12.50 -6.01 18.94
N ILE A 2 11.85 -4.84 18.89
CA ILE A 2 11.85 -3.97 17.69
C ILE A 2 13.27 -3.58 17.24
N GLY A 3 14.19 -3.25 18.16
CA GLY A 3 15.57 -2.87 17.80
C GLY A 3 16.39 -4.00 17.15
N LEU A 4 16.16 -5.24 17.56
CA LEU A 4 16.86 -6.41 16.98
C LEU A 4 16.32 -6.70 15.57
N ALA A 5 15.01 -6.56 15.37
CA ALA A 5 14.39 -6.64 14.04
C ALA A 5 14.88 -5.50 13.12
N ALA A 6 14.99 -4.27 13.63
CA ALA A 6 15.51 -3.14 12.86
C ALA A 6 16.97 -3.36 12.42
N LEU A 7 17.81 -3.93 13.29
CA LEU A 7 19.19 -4.29 12.94
C LEU A 7 19.24 -5.33 11.81
N VAL A 8 18.41 -6.38 11.90
CA VAL A 8 18.32 -7.42 10.87
C VAL A 8 17.89 -6.85 9.52
N ILE A 9 16.90 -5.94 9.53
CA ILE A 9 16.45 -5.25 8.32
C ILE A 9 17.55 -4.31 7.80
N ALA A 10 18.24 -3.56 8.65
CA ALA A 10 19.25 -2.61 8.21
C ALA A 10 20.42 -3.28 7.48
N ILE A 11 20.82 -4.50 7.89
CA ILE A 11 21.90 -5.26 7.27
C ILE A 11 21.51 -5.77 5.86
N SER A 12 20.21 -5.86 5.53
CA SER A 12 19.77 -6.32 4.21
C SER A 12 19.75 -5.22 3.13
N PHE A 13 20.06 -3.97 3.47
CA PHE A 13 20.16 -2.86 2.52
C PHE A 13 21.61 -2.47 2.27
N GLU A 14 21.97 -2.25 1.00
CA GLU A 14 23.33 -1.81 0.62
C GLU A 14 23.55 -0.31 0.90
N SER A 15 22.48 0.49 0.84
CA SER A 15 22.50 1.94 1.03
C SER A 15 21.37 2.41 1.93
N VAL A 16 21.66 3.43 2.75
CA VAL A 16 20.65 4.13 3.56
C VAL A 16 19.60 4.78 2.67
N LEU A 17 19.99 5.26 1.49
CA LEU A 17 19.06 5.87 0.54
C LEU A 17 18.00 4.86 0.08
N ASP A 18 18.40 3.62 -0.22
CA ASP A 18 17.47 2.56 -0.65
C ASP A 18 16.50 2.17 0.46
N ALA A 19 16.97 2.15 1.71
CA ALA A 19 16.11 1.91 2.87
C ALA A 19 15.04 3.00 3.01
N ILE A 20 15.42 4.26 2.85
CA ILE A 20 14.51 5.40 2.93
C ILE A 20 13.53 5.40 1.75
N LEU A 21 14.01 5.19 0.52
CA LEU A 21 13.15 5.14 -0.67
C LEU A 21 12.16 3.99 -0.59
N GLN A 22 12.60 2.83 -0.10
CA GLN A 22 11.70 1.70 0.13
C GLN A 22 10.59 2.03 1.15
N ALA A 23 10.97 2.66 2.27
CA ALA A 23 10.00 3.06 3.29
C ALA A 23 9.01 4.09 2.74
N TYR A 24 9.48 5.00 1.90
CA TYR A 24 8.63 5.97 1.21
C TYR A 24 7.64 5.30 0.27
N SER A 25 8.09 4.40 -0.61
CA SER A 25 7.21 3.65 -1.51
C SER A 25 6.15 2.86 -0.76
N PHE A 26 6.52 2.17 0.33
CA PHE A 26 5.60 1.43 1.20
C PHE A 26 4.56 2.35 1.86
N MET A 27 4.98 3.52 2.34
CA MET A 27 4.09 4.46 3.00
C MET A 27 3.08 5.05 2.01
N VAL A 28 3.56 5.50 0.84
CA VAL A 28 2.73 6.14 -0.18
C VAL A 28 1.73 5.14 -0.75
N SER A 29 2.14 3.90 -1.05
CA SER A 29 1.25 2.88 -1.59
C SER A 29 0.11 2.50 -0.64
N GLY A 30 0.40 2.39 0.65
CA GLY A 30 -0.59 2.06 1.67
C GLY A 30 -1.52 3.21 2.02
N LEU A 31 -1.03 4.45 2.05
CA LEU A 31 -1.76 5.57 2.67
C LEU A 31 -2.45 6.51 1.67
N LEU A 32 -1.93 6.65 0.45
CA LEU A 32 -2.39 7.66 -0.51
C LEU A 32 -3.87 7.50 -0.89
N ILE A 33 -4.30 6.28 -1.21
CA ILE A 33 -5.70 6.03 -1.60
C ILE A 33 -6.67 6.19 -0.42
N PRO A 34 -6.44 5.60 0.77
CA PRO A 34 -7.31 5.81 1.93
C PRO A 34 -7.45 7.28 2.32
N THR A 35 -6.38 8.07 2.26
CA THR A 35 -6.40 9.50 2.60
C THR A 35 -7.15 10.34 1.58
N LEU A 36 -6.95 10.08 0.28
CA LEU A 36 -7.78 10.67 -0.77
C LEU A 36 -9.25 10.30 -0.59
N GLY A 37 -9.53 9.04 -0.26
CA GLY A 37 -10.87 8.58 0.03
C GLY A 37 -11.51 9.31 1.21
N ALA A 38 -10.78 9.51 2.30
CA ALA A 38 -11.26 10.21 3.48
C ALA A 38 -11.56 11.70 3.22
N TYR A 39 -10.79 12.36 2.34
CA TYR A 39 -10.96 13.79 2.06
C TYR A 39 -12.02 14.07 0.98
N PHE A 40 -12.06 13.26 -0.08
CA PHE A 40 -12.90 13.52 -1.25
C PHE A 40 -14.21 12.73 -1.27
N LEU A 41 -14.33 11.59 -0.57
CA LEU A 41 -15.56 10.80 -0.54
C LEU A 41 -16.41 11.13 0.68
N LYS A 42 -17.66 11.52 0.42
CA LYS A 42 -18.66 11.79 1.46
C LYS A 42 -19.05 10.54 2.26
N LYS A 43 -18.82 9.34 1.70
CA LYS A 43 -19.05 8.05 2.35
C LYS A 43 -17.72 7.48 2.81
N ASN A 44 -17.42 7.65 4.10
CA ASN A 44 -16.22 7.08 4.70
C ASN A 44 -16.52 5.67 5.23
N ASN A 45 -15.66 4.70 4.90
CA ASN A 45 -15.71 3.35 5.45
C ASN A 45 -14.34 2.96 6.01
N SER A 46 -14.27 2.80 7.33
CA SER A 46 -13.04 2.43 8.05
C SER A 46 -12.50 1.05 7.63
N SER A 47 -13.37 0.08 7.36
CA SER A 47 -12.96 -1.25 6.88
C SER A 47 -12.36 -1.18 5.47
N ALA A 48 -12.88 -0.34 4.58
CA ALA A 48 -12.32 -0.15 3.24
C ALA A 48 -10.93 0.48 3.29
N ALA A 49 -10.75 1.51 4.14
CA ALA A 49 -9.45 2.14 4.36
C ALA A 49 -8.43 1.16 4.96
N PHE A 50 -8.83 0.37 5.96
CA PHE A 50 -7.96 -0.61 6.60
C PHE A 50 -7.43 -1.67 5.63
N TRP A 51 -8.33 -2.27 4.84
CA TRP A 51 -7.93 -3.30 3.87
C TRP A 51 -7.11 -2.73 2.72
N ALA A 52 -7.39 -1.50 2.27
CA ALA A 52 -6.55 -0.82 1.28
C ALA A 52 -5.13 -0.53 1.80
N MET A 53 -5.00 -0.08 3.05
CA MET A 53 -3.71 0.12 3.70
C MET A 53 -2.91 -1.19 3.79
N LEU A 54 -3.57 -2.26 4.24
CA LEU A 54 -2.92 -3.54 4.44
C LEU A 54 -2.47 -4.13 3.09
N THR A 55 -3.35 -4.12 2.09
CA THR A 55 -3.04 -4.68 0.76
C THR A 55 -2.02 -3.84 0.01
N GLY A 56 -2.10 -2.51 0.02
CA GLY A 56 -1.12 -1.62 -0.62
C GLY A 56 0.29 -1.81 -0.04
N GLY A 57 0.43 -1.75 1.28
CA GLY A 57 1.72 -1.95 1.94
C GLY A 57 2.26 -3.38 1.80
N SER A 58 1.41 -4.39 1.94
CA SER A 58 1.83 -5.78 1.75
C SER A 58 2.29 -6.05 0.32
N THR A 59 1.65 -5.46 -0.68
CA THR A 59 2.05 -5.62 -2.10
C THR A 59 3.46 -5.07 -2.33
N THR A 60 3.80 -3.93 -1.73
CA THR A 60 5.16 -3.36 -1.81
C THR A 60 6.23 -4.32 -1.28
N ILE A 61 5.98 -4.97 -0.15
CA ILE A 61 6.92 -5.93 0.46
C ILE A 61 7.01 -7.22 -0.37
N ILE A 62 5.87 -7.72 -0.84
CA ILE A 62 5.79 -8.95 -1.64
C ILE A 62 6.52 -8.77 -2.98
N MET A 63 6.27 -7.67 -3.70
CA MET A 63 6.95 -7.39 -4.97
C MET A 63 8.46 -7.23 -4.81
N LYS A 64 8.91 -6.62 -3.71
CA LYS A 64 10.34 -6.52 -3.36
C LYS A 64 10.97 -7.90 -3.16
N ILE A 65 10.33 -8.76 -2.37
CA ILE A 65 10.87 -10.09 -2.04
C ILE A 65 10.87 -11.02 -3.25
N LEU A 66 9.84 -10.96 -4.09
CA LEU A 66 9.75 -11.81 -5.28
C LEU A 66 10.73 -11.40 -6.40
N HIS A 67 11.52 -10.32 -6.21
CA HIS A 67 12.34 -9.74 -7.26
C HIS A 67 11.56 -9.62 -8.58
N PHE A 68 10.28 -9.21 -8.48
CA PHE A 68 9.51 -8.72 -9.63
C PHE A 68 10.02 -7.31 -9.97
N LEU A 69 11.34 -7.21 -10.06
CA LEU A 69 12.15 -6.06 -10.43
C LEU A 69 12.16 -6.08 -11.95
N ASP A 70 11.88 -4.92 -12.53
CA ASP A 70 11.64 -4.70 -13.95
C ASP A 70 10.23 -5.11 -14.39
N LEU A 71 9.23 -4.40 -13.86
CA LEU A 71 8.00 -4.21 -14.63
C LEU A 71 8.43 -3.73 -16.03
N PRO A 72 8.03 -4.42 -17.12
CA PRO A 72 8.32 -3.93 -18.46
C PRO A 72 7.77 -2.50 -18.56
N TYR A 73 8.48 -1.63 -19.29
CA TYR A 73 8.22 -0.17 -19.44
C TYR A 73 8.88 0.79 -18.44
N GLY A 74 9.72 0.33 -17.49
CA GLY A 74 10.43 1.25 -16.57
C GLY A 74 9.50 1.99 -15.59
N ILE A 75 8.33 1.39 -15.33
CA ILE A 75 7.36 1.91 -14.38
C ILE A 75 7.84 1.57 -12.96
N ASP A 76 7.95 2.59 -12.12
CA ASP A 76 8.30 2.43 -10.71
C ASP A 76 7.28 1.55 -9.99
N GLN A 77 7.77 0.60 -9.18
CA GLN A 77 6.96 -0.33 -8.40
C GLN A 77 5.87 0.37 -7.57
N THR A 78 6.17 1.58 -7.08
CA THR A 78 5.26 2.41 -6.28
C THR A 78 3.95 2.67 -7.03
N VAL A 79 3.98 2.83 -8.36
CA VAL A 79 2.78 3.07 -9.18
C VAL A 79 1.88 1.84 -9.23
N ALA A 80 2.47 0.65 -9.33
CA ALA A 80 1.73 -0.60 -9.29
C ALA A 80 1.08 -0.80 -7.90
N ASP A 81 1.83 -0.53 -6.83
CA ASP A 81 1.34 -0.70 -5.45
C ASP A 81 0.17 0.26 -5.14
N ILE A 82 0.25 1.53 -5.58
CA ILE A 82 -0.85 2.50 -5.47
C ILE A 82 -2.08 1.99 -6.24
N SER A 83 -1.89 1.41 -7.43
CA SER A 83 -2.98 0.89 -8.25
C SER A 83 -3.71 -0.27 -7.54
N VAL A 84 -2.96 -1.18 -6.90
CA VAL A 84 -3.54 -2.27 -6.11
C VAL A 84 -4.33 -1.73 -4.92
N SER A 85 -3.77 -0.77 -4.18
CA SER A 85 -4.45 -0.08 -3.07
C SER A 85 -5.76 0.59 -3.53
N ALA A 86 -5.75 1.23 -4.72
CA ALA A 86 -6.91 1.84 -5.34
C ALA A 86 -8.00 0.80 -5.65
N VAL A 87 -7.63 -0.28 -6.32
CA VAL A 87 -8.57 -1.36 -6.68
C VAL A 87 -9.23 -1.94 -5.43
N VAL A 88 -8.44 -2.28 -4.40
CA VAL A 88 -8.98 -2.84 -3.15
C VAL A 88 -9.90 -1.85 -2.44
N PHE A 89 -9.50 -0.58 -2.34
CA PHE A 89 -10.31 0.45 -1.71
C PHE A 89 -11.67 0.61 -2.40
N PHE A 90 -11.68 0.76 -3.72
CA PHE A 90 -12.92 0.94 -4.49
C PHE A 90 -13.79 -0.32 -4.47
N LEU A 91 -13.19 -1.51 -4.52
CA LEU A 91 -13.93 -2.77 -4.48
C LEU A 91 -14.68 -2.94 -3.15
N ILE A 92 -14.01 -2.65 -2.02
CA ILE A 92 -14.65 -2.72 -0.70
C ILE A 92 -15.64 -1.59 -0.50
N LEU A 93 -15.33 -0.39 -0.98
CA LEU A 93 -16.27 0.74 -0.93
C LEU A 93 -17.55 0.43 -1.71
N PHE A 94 -17.45 -0.20 -2.89
CA PHE A 94 -18.59 -0.61 -3.69
C PHE A 94 -19.45 -1.67 -2.98
N ILE A 95 -18.81 -2.71 -2.44
CA ILE A 95 -19.49 -3.75 -1.65
C ILE A 95 -20.20 -3.13 -0.44
N SER A 96 -19.53 -2.25 0.30
CA SER A 96 -20.14 -1.59 1.46
C SER A 96 -21.28 -0.64 1.09
N SER A 97 -21.16 0.09 -0.03
CA SER A 97 -22.24 0.95 -0.51
C SER A 97 -23.45 0.14 -0.96
N ARG A 98 -23.26 -1.11 -1.42
CA ARG A 98 -24.34 -2.02 -1.78
C ARG A 98 -25.12 -2.47 -0.54
N ILE A 99 -24.42 -2.83 0.53
CA ILE A 99 -25.03 -3.35 1.77
C ILE A 99 -25.88 -2.26 2.46
N ARG A 100 -25.40 -1.01 2.51
CA ARG A 100 -26.14 0.10 3.17
C ARG A 100 -27.42 0.52 2.43
N ASN A 101 -27.55 0.23 1.14
CA ASN A 101 -28.76 0.56 0.36
C ASN A 101 -29.85 -0.50 0.48
N MET A 102 -29.64 -1.58 1.23
CA MET A 102 -30.61 -2.65 1.47
C MET A 102 -31.27 -2.58 2.86
N GLU A 103 -30.88 -1.60 3.68
CA GLU A 103 -31.55 -1.18 4.93
C GLU A 103 -32.39 0.07 4.67
#